data_AF-A0A959E7S1-F1
#
_entry.id   AF-A0A959E7S1-F1
#
_cell.length_a   1.000
_cell.length_b   1.000
_cell.length_c   1.000
_cell.angle_alpha   90.00
_cell.angle_beta   90.00
_cell.angle_gamma   90.00
#
_symmetry.space_group_name_H-M   'P 1'
#
loop_
_entity.id
_entity.type
_entity.pdbx_description
1 polymer ?
#
loop_
_entity_poly.entity_id
_entity_poly.type
_entity_poly.pdbx_seq_one_letter_code
_entity_poly.pdbx_strand_id
1 'polypeptide(L)'
;MAEQIADVILMVRPARFGFNPETAANNAFQHNDARLSAEEVSRKALAEFDGFVGQLRNAGIEVIVADDTPEPVKTDAVFPNNWVTFHEDGRVFTFPMFSPNRRLERSEA
;
A
#
# COMPACT_ATOMS: atom_id res chain seq x y z
N MET A 1 6.60 0.08 -30.24
CA MET A 1 5.73 0.01 -29.04
C MET A 1 6.45 0.79 -27.96
N ALA A 2 5.74 1.58 -27.14
CA ALA A 2 6.40 2.24 -26.01
C ALA A 2 6.96 1.14 -25.09
N GLU A 3 8.24 1.25 -24.73
CA GLU A 3 8.89 0.31 -23.83
C GLU A 3 8.25 0.48 -22.45
N GLN A 4 7.55 -0.56 -22.00
CA GLN A 4 6.91 -0.58 -20.68
C GLN A 4 8.03 -0.76 -19.64
N ILE A 5 8.13 0.17 -18.70
CA ILE A 5 9.20 0.13 -17.68
C ILE A 5 9.00 -0.96 -16.61
N ALA A 6 7.81 -1.56 -16.53
CA ALA A 6 7.48 -2.65 -15.61
C ALA A 6 6.31 -3.50 -16.16
N ASP A 7 6.52 -4.81 -16.29
CA ASP A 7 5.49 -5.77 -16.69
C ASP A 7 4.73 -6.38 -15.50
N VAL A 8 5.31 -6.28 -14.29
CA VAL A 8 4.78 -6.85 -13.05
C VAL A 8 4.76 -5.79 -11.95
N ILE A 9 3.64 -5.67 -11.24
CA ILE A 9 3.46 -4.73 -10.12
C ILE A 9 3.04 -5.50 -8.86
N LEU A 10 3.73 -5.27 -7.75
CA LEU A 10 3.29 -5.67 -6.41
C LEU A 10 2.35 -4.60 -5.84
N MET A 11 1.18 -5.01 -5.38
CA MET A 11 0.26 -4.20 -4.59
C MET A 11 -0.10 -4.92 -3.30
N VAL A 12 -0.26 -4.17 -2.21
CA VAL A 12 -0.69 -4.73 -0.91
C VAL A 12 -2.12 -4.31 -0.65
N ARG A 13 -3.02 -5.28 -0.52
CA ARG A 13 -4.42 -5.06 -0.18
C ARG A 13 -4.51 -4.77 1.33
N PRO A 14 -4.86 -3.54 1.76
CA PRO A 14 -4.86 -3.20 3.17
C PRO A 14 -6.01 -3.89 3.91
N ALA A 15 -5.76 -4.42 5.11
CA ALA A 15 -6.83 -4.93 5.97
C ALA A 15 -7.57 -3.79 6.69
N ARG A 16 -6.89 -2.64 6.87
CA ARG A 16 -7.47 -1.38 7.33
C ARG A 16 -6.83 -0.22 6.57
N PHE A 17 -7.62 0.80 6.27
CA PHE A 17 -7.11 2.03 5.69
C PHE A 17 -7.74 3.24 6.39
N GLY A 18 -6.94 4.28 6.61
CA GLY A 18 -7.42 5.51 7.25
C GLY A 18 -6.30 6.40 7.76
N PHE A 19 -6.68 7.43 8.50
CA PHE A 19 -5.74 8.38 9.09
C PHE A 19 -4.76 7.67 10.03
N ASN A 20 -3.46 7.95 9.89
CA ASN A 20 -2.42 7.45 10.79
C ASN A 20 -1.86 8.59 11.64
N PRO A 21 -2.20 8.66 12.94
CA PRO A 21 -1.68 9.70 13.83
C PRO A 21 -0.15 9.76 13.92
N GLU A 22 0.55 8.63 13.74
CA GLU A 22 2.03 8.57 13.84
C GLU A 22 2.71 9.20 12.62
N THR A 23 2.08 9.19 11.45
CA THR A 23 2.63 9.77 10.22
C THR A 23 1.97 11.09 9.83
N ALA A 24 0.87 11.47 10.48
CA ALA A 24 0.16 12.72 10.18
C ALA A 24 1.02 13.99 10.26
N ALA A 25 2.03 14.02 11.13
CA ALA A 25 2.92 15.17 11.27
C ALA A 25 3.86 15.39 10.07
N ASN A 26 4.14 14.34 9.28
CA ASN A 26 5.07 14.39 8.15
C ASN A 26 4.47 13.89 6.81
N ASN A 27 3.22 13.43 6.81
CA ASN A 27 2.50 12.99 5.62
C ASN A 27 1.43 14.02 5.22
N ALA A 28 1.82 14.93 4.33
CA ALA A 28 0.93 16.00 3.84
C ALA A 28 -0.30 15.50 3.06
N PHE A 29 -0.35 14.21 2.67
CA PHE A 29 -1.49 13.62 1.98
C PHE A 29 -2.60 13.15 2.94
N GLN A 30 -2.32 13.08 4.25
CA GLN A 30 -3.32 12.61 5.22
C GLN A 30 -4.26 13.72 5.65
N HIS A 31 -5.55 13.48 5.46
CA HIS A 31 -6.61 14.32 5.99
C HIS A 31 -7.46 13.52 6.97
N ASN A 32 -7.64 14.06 8.18
CA ASN A 32 -8.57 13.51 9.15
C ASN A 32 -9.98 14.06 8.87
N ASP A 33 -10.67 13.49 7.87
CA ASP A 33 -12.03 13.88 7.53
C ASP A 33 -13.04 13.29 8.52
N ALA A 34 -13.42 14.09 9.51
CA ALA A 34 -14.37 13.69 10.56
C ALA A 34 -15.80 13.42 10.05
N ARG A 35 -16.10 13.65 8.76
CA ARG A 35 -17.43 13.39 8.18
C ARG A 35 -17.65 11.93 7.81
N LEU A 36 -16.59 11.14 7.69
CA LEU A 36 -16.66 9.72 7.33
C LEU A 36 -16.24 8.87 8.53
N SER A 37 -16.97 7.78 8.77
CA SER A 37 -16.51 6.76 9.70
C SER A 37 -15.28 6.02 9.16
N ALA A 38 -14.46 5.46 10.06
CA ALA A 38 -13.30 4.66 9.67
C ALA A 38 -13.69 3.47 8.76
N GLU A 39 -14.86 2.88 8.99
CA GLU A 39 -15.38 1.80 8.17
C GLU A 39 -15.72 2.28 6.74
N GLU A 40 -16.37 3.44 6.61
CA GLU A 40 -16.66 4.02 5.29
C GLU A 40 -15.40 4.37 4.51
N VAL A 41 -14.38 4.92 5.18
CA VAL A 41 -13.07 5.21 4.59
C VAL A 41 -12.42 3.92 4.10
N SER A 42 -12.35 2.90 4.95
CA SER A 42 -11.73 1.62 4.60
C SER A 42 -12.48 0.94 3.45
N ARG A 43 -13.81 0.96 3.44
CA ARG A 43 -14.64 0.40 2.36
C ARG A 43 -14.41 1.11 1.03
N LYS A 44 -14.35 2.45 1.03
CA LYS A 44 -14.07 3.23 -0.18
C LYS A 44 -12.67 2.95 -0.72
N ALA A 45 -11.66 2.93 0.16
CA ALA A 45 -10.28 2.64 -0.22
C ALA A 45 -10.13 1.24 -0.82
N LEU A 46 -10.80 0.23 -0.27
CA LEU A 46 -10.81 -1.13 -0.83
C LEU A 46 -11.47 -1.17 -2.22
N ALA A 47 -12.58 -0.47 -2.41
CA ALA A 47 -13.23 -0.38 -3.71
C ALA A 47 -12.35 0.31 -4.76
N GLU A 48 -11.65 1.39 -4.38
CA GLU A 48 -10.68 2.08 -5.24
C GLU A 48 -9.48 1.19 -5.57
N PHE A 49 -8.94 0.47 -4.58
CA PHE A 49 -7.87 -0.49 -4.76
C PHE A 49 -8.24 -1.58 -5.77
N ASP A 50 -9.41 -2.21 -5.60
CA ASP A 50 -9.89 -3.25 -6.51
C ASP A 50 -10.12 -2.71 -7.92
N GLY A 51 -10.69 -1.50 -8.02
CA GLY A 51 -10.86 -0.81 -9.29
C GLY A 51 -9.54 -0.55 -10.00
N PHE A 52 -8.49 -0.15 -9.27
CA PHE A 52 -7.17 0.11 -9.84
C PHE A 52 -6.46 -1.18 -10.27
N VAL A 53 -6.52 -2.24 -9.45
CA VAL A 53 -6.02 -3.58 -9.82
C VAL A 53 -6.69 -4.07 -11.10
N GLY A 54 -8.01 -3.90 -11.22
CA GLY A 54 -8.76 -4.25 -12.42
C GLY A 54 -8.30 -3.48 -13.66
N GLN A 55 -8.08 -2.17 -13.52
CA GLN A 55 -7.59 -1.33 -14.63
C GLN A 55 -6.18 -1.73 -15.10
N LEU A 56 -5.26 -1.98 -14.17
CA LEU A 56 -3.90 -2.43 -14.49
C LEU A 56 -3.91 -3.77 -15.24
N ARG A 57 -4.68 -4.75 -14.74
CA ARG A 57 -4.83 -6.06 -15.40
C ARG A 57 -5.47 -5.95 -16.79
N ASN A 58 -6.47 -5.08 -16.95
CA ASN A 58 -7.10 -4.83 -18.25
C ASN A 58 -6.14 -4.17 -19.25
N ALA A 59 -5.13 -3.43 -18.77
CA ALA A 59 -4.06 -2.88 -19.58
C ALA A 59 -2.95 -3.90 -19.90
N GLY A 60 -3.08 -5.16 -19.48
CA GLY A 60 -2.12 -6.22 -19.74
C GLY A 60 -0.95 -6.29 -18.74
N ILE A 61 -1.02 -5.57 -17.63
CA ILE A 61 0.01 -5.58 -16.59
C ILE A 61 -0.27 -6.73 -15.61
N GLU A 62 0.75 -7.52 -15.30
CA GLU A 62 0.65 -8.53 -14.24
C GLU A 62 0.62 -7.83 -12.86
N VAL A 63 -0.39 -8.14 -12.05
CA VAL A 63 -0.54 -7.54 -10.71
C VAL A 63 -0.58 -8.63 -9.66
N ILE A 64 0.47 -8.67 -8.85
CA ILE A 64 0.57 -9.52 -7.66
C ILE A 64 -0.06 -8.75 -6.50
N VAL A 65 -1.14 -9.30 -5.95
CA VAL A 65 -1.82 -8.72 -4.78
C VAL A 65 -1.46 -9.57 -3.56
N ALA A 66 -0.77 -8.96 -2.60
CA ALA A 66 -0.53 -9.53 -1.29
C ALA A 66 -1.56 -8.98 -0.28
N ASP A 67 -2.16 -9.85 0.52
CA ASP A 67 -3.12 -9.42 1.54
C ASP A 67 -2.40 -9.01 2.84
N ASP A 68 -2.78 -7.85 3.38
CA ASP A 68 -2.37 -7.42 4.71
C ASP A 68 -3.15 -8.19 5.80
N THR A 69 -2.61 -8.21 7.02
CA THR A 69 -3.25 -8.81 8.20
C THR A 69 -4.12 -7.81 8.96
N PRO A 70 -5.28 -8.22 9.50
CA PRO A 70 -6.14 -7.35 10.31
C PRO A 70 -5.46 -6.82 11.58
N GLU A 71 -4.57 -7.63 12.15
CA GLU A 71 -3.78 -7.28 13.34
C GLU A 71 -2.29 -7.61 13.12
N PRO A 72 -1.37 -6.77 13.63
CA PRO A 72 -1.63 -5.45 14.20
C PRO A 72 -2.17 -4.49 13.13
N VAL A 73 -2.91 -3.46 13.56
CA VAL A 73 -3.49 -2.44 12.67
C VAL A 73 -2.39 -1.65 11.94
N LYS A 74 -2.43 -1.67 10.60
CA LYS A 74 -1.47 -1.01 9.71
C LYS A 74 -2.18 -0.20 8.62
N THR A 75 -2.55 1.03 8.93
CA THR A 75 -3.38 1.88 8.04
C THR A 75 -2.66 2.35 6.77
N ASP A 76 -1.33 2.29 6.75
CA ASP A 76 -0.49 2.66 5.61
C ASP A 76 0.01 1.43 4.79
N ALA A 77 -0.45 0.20 5.10
CA ALA A 77 0.03 -1.04 4.47
C ALA A 77 -0.12 -1.08 2.95
N VAL A 78 -1.06 -0.29 2.40
CA VAL A 78 -1.29 -0.15 0.95
C VAL A 78 -0.09 0.47 0.20
N PHE A 79 0.90 1.02 0.92
CA PHE A 79 2.08 1.70 0.35
C PHE A 79 3.39 0.91 0.54
N PRO A 80 3.56 -0.27 -0.12
CA PRO A 80 4.77 -1.09 0.01
C PRO A 80 6.01 -0.40 -0.55
N ASN A 81 5.83 0.55 -1.47
CA ASN A 81 6.91 1.33 -2.08
C ASN A 81 7.71 2.18 -1.08
N ASN A 82 7.25 2.30 0.17
CA ASN A 82 8.01 3.00 1.21
C ASN A 82 9.04 2.13 1.92
N TRP A 83 8.87 0.80 1.91
CA TRP A 83 9.76 -0.11 2.63
C TRP A 83 10.43 -1.15 1.74
N VAL A 84 10.02 -1.33 0.47
CA VAL A 84 10.68 -2.25 -0.47
C VAL A 84 10.83 -1.68 -1.89
N THR A 85 11.96 -1.99 -2.53
CA THR A 85 12.18 -1.80 -3.97
C THR A 85 12.72 -3.07 -4.62
N PHE A 86 12.36 -3.26 -5.90
CA PHE A 86 12.78 -4.36 -6.74
C PHE A 86 13.60 -3.81 -7.89
N HIS A 87 14.76 -4.42 -8.17
CA HIS A 87 15.68 -3.96 -9.21
C HIS A 87 15.79 -4.98 -10.34
N GLU A 88 16.15 -4.50 -11.52
CA GLU A 88 16.22 -5.29 -12.77
C GLU A 88 17.13 -6.52 -12.66
N ASP A 89 18.18 -6.46 -11.82
CA ASP A 89 19.09 -7.57 -11.57
C ASP A 89 18.60 -8.55 -10.48
N GLY A 90 17.32 -8.48 -10.11
CA GLY A 90 16.68 -9.36 -9.15
C GLY A 90 16.96 -9.01 -7.68
N ARG A 91 17.70 -7.94 -7.40
CA ARG A 91 17.94 -7.49 -6.02
C ARG A 91 16.67 -6.89 -5.41
N VAL A 92 16.46 -7.23 -4.14
CA VAL A 92 15.41 -6.66 -3.30
C VAL A 92 16.08 -5.84 -2.20
N PHE A 93 15.74 -4.57 -2.11
CA PHE A 93 16.18 -3.72 -1.00
C PHE A 93 14.99 -3.42 -0.10
N THR A 94 15.23 -3.46 1.21
CA THR A 94 14.24 -3.01 2.19
C THR A 94 14.77 -1.81 2.96
N PHE A 95 13.85 -0.94 3.36
CA PHE A 95 14.17 0.31 4.03
C PHE A 95 13.61 0.31 5.45
N PRO A 96 14.36 0.84 6.43
CA PRO A 96 13.84 1.03 7.77
C PRO A 96 12.74 2.10 7.73
N MET A 97 11.62 1.81 8.39
CA MET A 97 10.52 2.77 8.50
C MET A 97 10.70 3.68 9.72
N PHE A 98 10.53 4.98 9.51
CA PHE A 98 10.63 5.98 10.58
C PHE A 98 9.60 5.70 11.68
N SER A 99 8.32 5.63 11.29
CA SER A 99 7.19 5.39 12.19
C SER A 99 7.21 3.97 12.76
N PRO A 100 7.07 3.77 14.08
CA PRO A 100 7.03 2.45 14.70
C PRO A 100 5.95 1.54 14.11
N ASN A 101 4.72 2.03 13.91
CA ASN A 101 3.64 1.20 13.38
C ASN A 101 3.92 0.69 11.95
N ARG A 102 4.59 1.49 11.13
CA ARG A 102 4.95 1.12 9.75
C ARG A 102 6.05 0.08 9.67
N ARG A 103 6.86 -0.11 10.73
CA ARG A 103 7.83 -1.22 10.79
C ARG A 103 7.15 -2.59 10.84
N LEU A 104 5.91 -2.65 11.29
CA LEU A 104 5.09 -3.87 11.37
C LEU A 104 4.53 -4.30 10.01
N GLU A 105 4.62 -3.44 8.98
CA GLU A 105 4.22 -3.78 7.59
C GLU A 105 5.13 -4.86 6.99
N ARG A 106 6.31 -5.04 7.57
CA ARG A 106 7.24 -6.10 7.24
C ARG A 106 7.23 -7.13 8.37
N SER A 107 6.88 -8.37 8.06
CA SER A 107 7.21 -9.51 8.93
C SER A 107 8.67 -9.90 8.71
N GLU A 108 9.43 -10.07 9.79
CA GLU A 108 10.68 -10.85 9.72
C GLU A 108 10.27 -12.30 9.38
N ALA A 109 10.93 -12.91 8.39
CA ALA A 109 10.74 -14.31 8.04
C ALA A 109 11.34 -15.24 9.10
#